data_AF-A0A8T4MKG8-F1
#
_entry.id   AF-A0A8T4MKG8-F1
#
_cell.length_a   1.000
_cell.length_b   1.000
_cell.length_c   1.000
_cell.angle_alpha   90.00
_cell.angle_beta   90.00
_cell.angle_gamma   90.00
#
_symmetry.space_group_name_H-M   'P 1'
#
loop_
_entity.id
_entity.type
_entity.pdbx_description
1 polymer ?
#
loop_
_entity_poly.entity_id
_entity_poly.type
_entity_poly.pdbx_seq_one_letter_code
_entity_poly.pdbx_strand_id
1 'polypeptide(L)'
;METQIKMISAATAVLKLRKQNPMAIDEDVFQHVSDCIERERIKEEKVKIAMIAAAGETFKIARQNPKFSEKEILKELIQKIPFIVERIEENN
;
A
#
# COMPACT_ATOMS: atom_id res chain seq x y z
N MET A 1 0.41 -14.17 -7.41
CA MET A 1 0.33 -14.41 -5.96
C MET A 1 1.38 -13.61 -5.19
N GLU A 2 2.66 -13.65 -5.62
CA GLU A 2 3.75 -12.89 -4.97
C GLU A 2 3.51 -11.37 -4.92
N THR A 3 3.07 -10.75 -6.03
CA THR A 3 2.75 -9.32 -6.08
C THR A 3 1.69 -8.91 -5.06
N GLN A 4 0.64 -9.70 -4.91
CA GLN A 4 -0.44 -9.41 -3.94
C GLN A 4 0.07 -9.44 -2.50
N ILE A 5 0.97 -10.39 -2.18
CA ILE A 5 1.61 -10.46 -0.86
C ILE A 5 2.44 -9.20 -0.62
N LYS A 6 3.20 -8.74 -1.62
CA LYS A 6 3.98 -7.51 -1.53
C LYS A 6 3.12 -6.26 -1.38
N MET A 7 2.00 -6.18 -2.09
CA MET A 7 1.00 -5.12 -1.92
C MET A 7 0.44 -5.08 -0.49
N ILE A 8 0.11 -6.24 0.07
CA ILE A 8 -0.38 -6.35 1.46
C ILE A 8 0.72 -5.97 2.47
N SER A 9 1.98 -6.33 2.20
CA SER A 9 3.13 -5.90 3.02
C SER A 9 3.23 -4.37 3.05
N ALA A 10 3.17 -3.71 1.89
CA ALA A 10 3.21 -2.26 1.78
C ALA A 10 2.04 -1.59 2.51
N ALA A 11 0.81 -2.11 2.35
CA ALA A 11 -0.36 -1.63 3.09
C ALA A 11 -0.19 -1.73 4.60
N THR A 12 0.35 -2.85 5.08
CA THR A 12 0.62 -3.07 6.50
C THR A 12 1.67 -2.08 7.02
N ALA A 13 2.68 -1.75 6.22
CA ALA A 13 3.68 -0.74 6.56
C ALA A 13 3.04 0.65 6.75
N VAL A 14 2.12 1.04 5.87
CA VAL A 14 1.36 2.31 6.01
C VAL A 14 0.55 2.34 7.30
N LEU A 15 -0.15 1.25 7.65
CA LEU A 15 -0.95 1.19 8.88
C LEU A 15 -0.07 1.29 10.13
N LYS A 16 1.10 0.64 10.12
CA LYS A 16 2.10 0.76 11.19
C LYS A 16 2.62 2.19 11.30
N LEU A 17 2.96 2.83 10.19
CA LEU A 17 3.40 4.22 10.15
C LEU A 17 2.34 5.14 10.76
N ARG A 18 1.07 5.00 10.36
CA ARG A 18 -0.02 5.82 10.91
C ARG A 18 -0.23 5.63 12.41
N LYS A 19 -0.04 4.42 12.94
CA LYS A 19 -0.10 4.18 14.38
C LYS A 19 1.03 4.90 15.13
N GLN A 20 2.22 4.97 14.53
CA GLN A 20 3.39 5.64 15.12
C GLN A 20 3.34 7.16 14.92
N ASN A 21 2.83 7.62 13.78
CA ASN A 21 2.67 9.00 13.39
C ASN A 21 1.26 9.23 12.79
N PRO A 22 0.25 9.55 13.62
CA PRO A 22 -1.11 9.80 13.14
C PRO A 22 -1.25 11.01 12.21
N MET A 23 -0.27 11.91 12.22
CA MET A 23 -0.22 13.12 11.38
C MET A 23 0.60 12.93 10.10
N ALA A 24 1.01 11.70 9.80
CA ALA A 24 1.77 11.40 8.58
C ALA A 24 1.05 11.94 7.33
N ILE A 25 1.81 12.59 6.46
CA ILE A 25 1.34 13.11 5.17
C ILE A 25 1.65 12.12 4.05
N ASP A 26 1.20 12.43 2.82
CA ASP A 26 1.39 11.55 1.66
C ASP A 26 2.89 11.31 1.37
N GLU A 27 3.73 12.32 1.56
CA GLU A 27 5.19 12.22 1.38
C GLU A 27 5.84 11.26 2.40
N ASP A 28 5.41 11.28 3.66
CA ASP A 28 5.91 10.36 4.70
C ASP A 28 5.58 8.92 4.33
N VAL A 29 4.36 8.69 3.84
CA VAL A 29 3.90 7.37 3.40
C VAL A 29 4.70 6.90 2.19
N PHE A 30 4.89 7.77 1.20
CA PHE A 30 5.65 7.44 -0.01
C PHE A 30 7.10 7.09 0.32
N GLN A 31 7.77 7.89 1.16
CA GLN A 31 9.13 7.61 1.60
C GLN A 31 9.21 6.29 2.35
N HIS A 32 8.32 6.07 3.32
CA HIS A 32 8.32 4.84 4.13
C HIS A 32 8.12 3.57 3.29
N VAL A 33 7.27 3.64 2.27
CA VAL A 33 7.02 2.51 1.36
C VAL A 33 8.20 2.29 0.42
N SER A 34 8.83 3.36 -0.06
CA SER A 34 10.04 3.31 -0.86
C SER A 34 11.18 2.63 -0.08
N ASP A 35 11.37 3.00 1.19
CA ASP A 35 12.35 2.37 2.08
C ASP A 35 12.02 0.88 2.32
N CYS A 36 10.75 0.50 2.36
CA CYS A 36 10.35 -0.91 2.44
C CYS A 36 10.73 -1.67 1.16
N ILE A 37 10.45 -1.10 0.00
CA ILE A 37 10.77 -1.68 -1.32
C ILE A 37 12.28 -1.93 -1.45
N GLU A 38 13.10 -0.96 -1.04
CA GLU A 38 14.56 -1.07 -1.08
C GLU A 38 15.07 -2.13 -0.10
N ARG A 39 14.59 -2.14 1.15
CA ARG A 39 14.99 -3.13 2.16
C ARG A 39 14.63 -4.56 1.77
N GLU A 40 13.45 -4.75 1.17
CA GLU A 40 13.02 -6.06 0.67
C GLU A 40 13.71 -6.44 -0.66
N ARG A 41 14.57 -5.58 -1.21
CA ARG A 41 15.32 -5.79 -2.46
C ARG A 41 14.43 -6.15 -3.64
N ILE A 42 13.25 -5.54 -3.72
CA ILE A 42 12.32 -5.75 -4.82
C ILE A 42 12.93 -5.15 -6.09
N LYS A 43 13.23 -5.99 -7.08
CA LYS A 43 13.86 -5.55 -8.33
C LYS A 43 12.83 -5.23 -9.42
N GLU A 44 11.78 -6.02 -9.48
CA GLU A 44 10.76 -5.93 -10.53
C GLU A 44 9.94 -4.64 -10.39
N GLU A 45 9.99 -3.81 -11.43
CA GLU A 45 9.35 -2.49 -11.44
C GLU A 45 7.82 -2.56 -11.28
N LYS A 46 7.18 -3.53 -11.93
CA LYS A 46 5.74 -3.76 -11.78
C LYS A 46 5.34 -4.04 -10.32
N VAL A 47 6.16 -4.80 -9.59
CA VAL A 47 5.91 -5.09 -8.17
C VAL A 47 6.11 -3.82 -7.33
N LYS A 48 7.12 -3.00 -7.62
CA LYS A 48 7.33 -1.71 -6.94
C LYS A 48 6.11 -0.78 -7.11
N ILE A 49 5.64 -0.63 -8.35
CA ILE A 49 4.47 0.20 -8.68
C ILE A 49 3.23 -0.34 -7.96
N ALA A 50 3.01 -1.65 -7.97
CA ALA A 50 1.90 -2.28 -7.28
C ALA A 50 1.94 -2.03 -5.76
N MET A 51 3.13 -2.12 -5.14
CA MET A 51 3.32 -1.81 -3.71
C MET A 51 2.98 -0.34 -3.39
N ILE A 52 3.47 0.60 -4.20
CA ILE A 52 3.20 2.04 -4.03
C ILE A 52 1.70 2.32 -4.19
N ALA A 53 1.06 1.76 -5.21
CA ALA A 53 -0.37 1.93 -5.45
C ALA A 53 -1.22 1.36 -4.28
N ALA A 54 -0.86 0.17 -3.79
CA ALA A 54 -1.52 -0.44 -2.64
C ALA A 54 -1.36 0.39 -1.36
N ALA A 55 -0.17 0.96 -1.13
CA ALA A 55 0.09 1.84 0.00
C ALA A 55 -0.73 3.13 -0.07
N GLY A 56 -0.76 3.80 -1.22
CA GLY A 56 -1.56 5.00 -1.43
C GLY A 56 -3.06 4.74 -1.22
N GLU A 57 -3.58 3.64 -1.77
CA GLU A 57 -4.99 3.28 -1.60
C GLU A 57 -5.30 2.94 -0.14
N THR A 58 -4.40 2.26 0.57
CA THR A 58 -4.53 1.99 2.00
C THR A 58 -4.60 3.29 2.81
N PHE A 59 -3.70 4.23 2.53
CA PHE A 59 -3.67 5.52 3.22
C PHE A 59 -4.96 6.30 2.98
N LYS A 60 -5.44 6.32 1.73
CA LYS A 60 -6.71 6.93 1.33
C LYS A 60 -7.91 6.32 2.05
N ILE A 61 -8.05 4.98 2.04
CA ILE A 61 -9.14 4.28 2.74
C ILE A 61 -9.13 4.65 4.22
N ALA A 62 -7.96 4.61 4.84
CA ALA A 62 -7.80 4.86 6.26
C ALA A 62 -8.05 6.33 6.64
N ARG A 63 -7.80 7.29 5.74
CA ARG A 63 -8.10 8.72 5.92
C ARG A 63 -9.59 9.02 5.74
N GLN A 64 -10.22 8.39 4.74
CA GLN A 64 -11.65 8.54 4.47
C GLN A 64 -12.53 7.84 5.53
N ASN A 65 -12.01 6.79 6.17
CA ASN A 65 -12.74 5.99 7.15
C ASN A 65 -11.98 5.91 8.49
N PRO A 66 -11.90 7.00 9.27
CA PRO A 66 -11.06 7.06 10.47
C PRO A 66 -11.50 6.10 11.60
N LYS A 67 -12.70 5.52 11.52
CA LYS A 67 -13.22 4.54 12.48
C LYS A 67 -12.94 3.10 12.10
N PHE A 68 -12.44 2.83 10.89
CA PHE A 68 -12.15 1.47 10.47
C PHE A 68 -10.96 0.91 11.24
N SER A 69 -11.11 -0.34 11.66
CA SER A 69 -9.99 -1.14 12.13
C SER A 69 -9.03 -1.46 10.98
N GLU A 70 -7.78 -1.81 11.32
CA GLU A 70 -6.80 -2.27 10.33
C GLU A 70 -7.32 -3.45 9.50
N LYS A 71 -8.07 -4.36 10.12
CA LYS A 71 -8.68 -5.51 9.44
C LYS A 71 -9.69 -5.08 8.38
N GLU A 72 -10.51 -4.07 8.68
CA GLU A 72 -11.48 -3.53 7.72
C GLU A 72 -10.77 -2.81 6.58
N ILE A 73 -9.75 -2.00 6.88
CA ILE A 73 -8.96 -1.31 5.84
C ILE A 73 -8.29 -2.33 4.90
N LEU A 74 -7.66 -3.37 5.44
CA LEU A 74 -7.02 -4.42 4.63
C LEU A 74 -8.06 -5.21 3.81
N LYS A 75 -9.25 -5.47 4.36
CA LYS A 75 -10.33 -6.12 3.62
C LYS A 75 -10.77 -5.30 2.41
N GLU A 76 -10.96 -3.99 2.59
CA GLU A 76 -11.28 -3.06 1.50
C GLU A 76 -10.17 -3.02 0.44
N LEU A 77 -8.91 -2.98 0.87
CA LEU A 77 -7.77 -3.04 -0.06
C LEU A 77 -7.78 -4.35 -0.87
N ILE A 78 -7.94 -5.50 -0.21
CA ILE A 78 -7.90 -6.81 -0.88
C ILE A 78 -8.94 -6.89 -2.01
N GLN A 79 -10.12 -6.30 -1.81
CA GLN A 79 -11.14 -6.21 -2.85
C GLN A 79 -10.72 -5.32 -4.04
N LYS A 80 -9.86 -4.33 -3.81
CA LYS A 80 -9.32 -3.42 -4.84
C LYS A 80 -8.04 -3.91 -5.53
N ILE A 81 -7.34 -4.89 -4.94
CA ILE A 81 -6.09 -5.43 -5.51
C ILE A 81 -6.24 -5.85 -6.98
N PRO A 82 -7.28 -6.60 -7.40
CA PRO A 82 -7.42 -6.99 -8.80
C PRO A 82 -7.45 -5.78 -9.75
N PHE A 83 -8.21 -4.74 -9.38
CA PHE A 83 -8.32 -3.51 -10.16
C PHE A 83 -7.02 -2.71 -10.20
N ILE A 84 -6.26 -2.67 -9.10
CA ILE A 84 -4.93 -2.02 -9.09
C ILE A 84 -3.98 -2.74 -10.06
N VAL A 85 -3.96 -4.07 -10.05
CA VAL A 85 -3.09 -4.86 -10.92
C VAL A 85 -3.47 -4.67 -12.38
N GLU A 86 -4.77 -4.78 -12.71
CA GLU A 86 -5.30 -4.57 -14.07
C GLU A 86 -4.88 -3.20 -14.62
N ARG A 87 -5.03 -2.12 -13.85
CA ARG A 87 -4.61 -0.77 -14.28
C ARG A 87 -3.11 -0.61 -14.50
N ILE A 88 -2.28 -1.37 -13.80
CA ILE A 88 -0.82 -1.34 -14.00
C ILE A 88 -0.48 -2.09 -15.29
N GLU A 89 -1.20 -3.16 -15.60
CA GLU A 89 -1.02 -3.94 -16.83
C GLU A 89 -1.50 -3.19 -18.07
N GLU A 90 -2.60 -2.45 -18.01
CA GLU A 90 -3.13 -1.66 -19.13
C GLU A 90 -2.25 -0.46 -19.53
N ASN A 91 -1.39 0.02 -18.63
CA ASN A 91 -0.50 1.17 -18.86
C ASN A 91 0.94 0.77 -19.24
N ASN A 92 1.21 -0.51 -19.50
CA ASN A 92 2.51 -1.04 -19.94
C ASN A 92 2.39 -1.73 -21.31
#